data_AF-A0A2N0QSE9-F1
#
_entry.id   AF-A0A2N0QSE9-F1
#
_cell.length_a   1.000
_cell.length_b   1.000
_cell.length_c   1.000
_cell.angle_alpha   90.00
_cell.angle_beta   90.00
_cell.angle_gamma   90.00
#
_symmetry.space_group_name_H-M   'P 1'
#
loop_
_entity.id
_entity.type
_entity.pdbx_description
1 polymer ?
#
loop_
_entity_poly.entity_id
_entity_poly.type
_entity_poly.pdbx_seq_one_letter_code
_entity_poly.pdbx_strand_id
1 'polypeptide(L)' 'MECSLDDQDRLRFKLSKPVTVVYDSENMGGNVERVLGHIAWLLEEVQKPDSASLSEERAIKKPRSSGNLKEKS' A
#
# COMPACT_ATOMS: atom_id res chain seq x y z
N MET A 1 5.21 -15.94 2.07
CA MET A 1 5.10 -14.67 1.33
C MET A 1 5.44 -13.58 2.31
N GLU A 2 6.40 -12.74 1.97
CA GLU A 2 6.85 -11.62 2.79
C GLU A 2 6.39 -10.31 2.12
N CYS A 3 5.90 -9.37 2.92
CA CYS A 3 5.42 -8.07 2.48
C CYS A 3 6.26 -6.99 3.18
N SER A 4 6.82 -6.08 2.40
CA SER A 4 7.65 -4.97 2.89
C SER A 4 7.34 -3.70 2.10
N LEU A 5 7.55 -2.53 2.70
CA LEU A 5 7.58 -1.27 1.96
C LEU A 5 8.98 -1.07 1.36
N ASP A 6 9.06 -0.49 0.16
CA ASP A 6 10.32 -0.02 -0.41
C ASP A 6 10.66 1.40 0.04
N ASP A 7 11.79 1.91 -0.43
CA ASP A 7 12.28 3.25 -0.08
C ASP A 7 11.38 4.39 -0.57
N GLN A 8 10.32 4.07 -1.33
CA GLN A 8 9.32 5.00 -1.88
C GLN A 8 7.91 4.73 -1.32
N ASP A 9 7.80 3.99 -0.20
CA ASP A 9 6.53 3.58 0.44
C ASP A 9 5.63 2.72 -0.48
N ARG A 10 6.20 2.00 -1.45
CA ARG A 10 5.45 1.09 -2.32
C ARG A 10 5.49 -0.32 -1.75
N LEU A 11 4.36 -1.01 -1.82
CA LEU A 11 4.25 -2.40 -1.40
C LEU A 11 5.07 -3.32 -2.31
N ARG A 12 6.04 -4.02 -1.72
CA ARG A 12 6.81 -5.09 -2.36
C ARG A 12 6.45 -6.43 -1.78
N PHE A 13 6.19 -7.38 -2.67
CA PHE A 13 5.88 -8.75 -2.31
C PHE A 13 7.03 -9.65 -2.73
N LYS A 14 7.58 -10.41 -1.77
CA LYS A 14 8.62 -11.40 -2.03
C LYS A 14 8.10 -12.79 -1.71
N LEU A 15 8.18 -13.67 -2.70
CA LEU A 15 7.96 -15.10 -2.49
C LEU A 15 9.28 -15.74 -2.07
N SER A 16 9.24 -16.59 -1.04
CA SER A 16 10.42 -17.31 -0.54
C SER A 16 10.92 -18.38 -1.51
N LYS A 17 10.04 -18.89 -2.37
CA LYS A 17 10.37 -19.78 -3.49
C LYS A 17 9.55 -19.35 -4.71
N PRO A 18 10.09 -19.47 -5.93
CA PRO A 18 9.29 -19.29 -7.14
C PRO A 18 8.15 -20.32 -7.15
N VAL A 19 6.93 -19.86 -7.40
CA VAL A 19 5.76 -20.71 -7.57
C VAL A 19 5.36 -20.65 -9.03
N THR A 20 5.49 -21.77 -9.73
CA THR A 20 4.97 -21.93 -11.08
C THR A 20 3.61 -22.58 -10.98
N VAL A 21 2.56 -21.89 -11.43
CA VAL A 21 1.23 -22.48 -11.53
C VAL A 21 1.05 -22.98 -12.95
N VAL A 22 1.03 -24.31 -13.12
CA VAL A 22 0.74 -24.97 -14.40
C VAL A 22 -0.74 -25.30 -14.42
N TYR A 23 -1.44 -24.81 -15.42
CA TYR A 23 -2.87 -25.01 -15.59
C TYR A 23 -3.10 -26.08 -16.67
N ASP A 24 -3.47 -27.28 -16.26
CA ASP A 24 -3.70 -28.43 -17.17
C ASP A 24 -5.17 -28.55 -17.62
N SER A 25 -5.88 -27.42 -17.73
CA SER A 25 -7.28 -27.42 -18.16
C SER A 25 -7.54 -26.34 -19.21
N GLU A 26 -8.32 -26.73 -20.23
CA GLU A 26 -8.60 -25.96 -21.44
C GLU A 26 -9.17 -24.55 -21.16
N ASN A 27 -9.78 -24.34 -20.00
CA ASN A 27 -10.40 -23.06 -19.60
C ASN A 27 -9.76 -22.38 -18.38
N MET A 28 -8.73 -22.95 -17.77
CA MET A 28 -8.11 -22.36 -16.57
C MET A 28 -7.37 -21.05 -16.89
N GLY A 29 -6.74 -20.94 -18.06
CA GLY A 29 -6.02 -19.72 -18.47
C GLY A 29 -6.90 -18.48 -18.42
N GLY A 30 -8.09 -18.53 -19.04
CA GLY A 30 -9.04 -17.41 -19.05
C GLY A 30 -9.63 -17.09 -17.67
N ASN A 31 -9.85 -18.11 -16.82
CA ASN A 31 -10.32 -17.90 -15.45
C ASN A 31 -9.26 -17.21 -14.58
N VAL A 32 -8.00 -17.57 -14.76
CA VAL A 32 -6.87 -16.98 -14.03
C VAL A 32 -6.66 -15.55 -14.46
N GLU A 33 -6.69 -15.28 -15.76
CA GLU A 33 -6.62 -13.91 -16.30
C GLU A 33 -7.72 -13.03 -15.72
N ARG A 34 -8.96 -13.54 -15.65
CA ARG A 34 -10.10 -12.82 -15.05
C ARG A 34 -9.90 -12.51 -13.57
N VAL A 35 -9.44 -13.50 -12.79
CA VAL A 35 -9.19 -13.32 -11.35
C VAL A 35 -8.05 -12.34 -11.10
N LEU A 36 -6.94 -12.45 -11.84
CA LEU A 36 -5.81 -11.53 -11.73
C LEU A 36 -6.20 -10.11 -12.14
N GLY A 37 -7.01 -9.96 -13.20
CA GLY A 37 -7.57 -8.67 -13.60
C GLY A 37 -8.43 -8.02 -12.50
N HIS A 38 -9.29 -8.81 -11.83
CA HIS A 38 -10.09 -8.30 -10.71
C HIS A 38 -9.23 -7.91 -9.50
N ILE A 39 -8.19 -8.69 -9.17
CA ILE A 39 -7.26 -8.34 -8.08
C ILE A 39 -6.51 -7.05 -8.41
N ALA A 40 -6.00 -6.90 -9.64
CA ALA A 40 -5.33 -5.70 -10.08
C ALA A 40 -6.24 -4.47 -10.00
N TRP A 41 -7.49 -4.59 -10.45
CA TRP A 41 -8.49 -3.53 -10.35
C TRP A 41 -8.79 -3.12 -8.91
N LEU A 42 -8.99 -4.09 -7.99
CA LEU A 42 -9.21 -3.82 -6.58
C LEU A 42 -8.00 -3.12 -5.93
N LEU A 43 -6.78 -3.54 -6.27
CA LEU A 43 -5.55 -2.93 -5.79
C LEU A 43 -5.38 -1.49 -6.29
N GLU A 44 -5.85 -1.20 -7.50
CA GLU A 44 -5.88 0.16 -8.03
C GLU A 44 -6.91 1.01 -7.26
N GLU A 45 -8.11 0.49 -7.03
CA GLU A 45 -9.17 1.19 -6.29
C GLU A 45 -8.75 1.56 -4.86
N VAL A 46 -8.13 0.64 -4.10
CA VAL A 46 -7.67 0.94 -2.73
C VAL A 46 -6.47 1.90 -2.66
N GLN A 47 -5.78 2.13 -3.78
CA GLN A 47 -4.70 3.12 -3.88
C GLN A 47 -5.19 4.49 -4.32
N LYS A 48 -6.44 4.61 -4.81
CA LYS A 48 -7.02 5.92 -5.11
C LYS A 48 -7.18 6.66 -3.78
N PRO A 49 -6.64 7.88 -3.66
CA PRO A 49 -6.92 8.69 -2.48
C PRO A 49 -8.43 8.91 -2.43
N ASP A 50 -9.04 8.65 -1.28
CA ASP A 50 -10.43 9.04 -1.06
C ASP A 50 -10.54 10.52 -1.42
N SER A 51 -11.31 10.84 -2.45
CA SER A 51 -11.52 12.23 -2.87
C SER A 51 -12.17 13.08 -1.75
N ALA A 52 -12.64 12.43 -0.68
CA ALA A 52 -13.07 13.04 0.58
C ALA A 52 -11.92 13.60 1.44
N SER A 53 -10.66 13.17 1.25
CA SER A 53 -9.52 13.62 2.07
C SER A 53 -8.76 14.81 1.47
N LEU A 54 -9.26 15.42 0.39
CA LEU A 54 -8.70 16.66 -0.19
C LEU A 54 -9.23 17.96 0.46
N SER A 55 -9.90 17.87 1.62
CA SER A 55 -10.35 19.07 2.34
C SER A 55 -9.54 19.41 3.59
N GLU A 56 -8.94 18.47 4.32
CA GLU A 56 -8.41 18.78 5.66
C GLU A 56 -7.19 17.95 6.11
N GLU A 57 -6.12 17.85 5.32
CA GLU A 57 -4.82 17.49 5.95
C GLU A 57 -3.60 18.11 5.27
N ARG A 58 -3.59 19.44 5.19
CA ARG A 58 -2.33 20.22 5.21
C ARG A 58 -2.32 21.15 6.42
N ALA A 59 -2.45 20.57 7.60
CA ALA A 59 -2.12 21.25 8.84
C ALA A 59 -1.59 20.22 9.84
N ILE A 60 -0.47 19.58 9.52
CA ILE A 60 0.42 19.05 10.55
C ILE A 60 0.96 20.28 11.30
N LYS A 61 0.14 20.83 12.19
CA LYS A 61 0.55 21.80 13.19
C LYS A 61 1.44 21.03 14.15
N LYS A 62 2.74 21.08 13.85
CA LYS A 62 3.82 20.69 14.75
C LYS A 62 3.47 21.21 16.15
N PRO A 63 3.21 20.35 17.17
CA PRO A 63 3.02 20.86 18.51
C PRO A 63 4.32 21.54 18.92
N ARG A 64 4.24 22.87 19.06
CA ARG A 64 5.33 23.69 19.58
C ARG A 64 5.53 23.23 21.02
N SER A 65 6.52 22.36 21.24
CA SER A 65 7.03 22.05 22.57
C SER A 65 7.39 23.37 23.25
N SER A 66 6.49 23.84 24.11
CA SER A 66 6.69 25.00 24.96
C SER A 66 7.62 24.59 26.10
N GLY A 67 8.91 24.46 25.78
CA GLY A 67 9.96 24.32 26.76
C GLY A 67 10.16 25.67 27.45
N ASN A 68 9.39 25.94 28.50
CA ASN A 68 9.74 26.97 29.46
C ASN A 68 10.72 26.35 30.46
N LEU A 69 12.02 26.46 30.20
CA LEU A 69 13.03 26.37 31.26
C LEU A 69 13.49 27.78 31.57
N LYS A 70 12.83 28.38 32.57
CA LYS A 70 13.29 29.55 33.28
C LYS A 70 13.58 29.15 34.72
N GLU A 71 14.84 28.92 35.03
CA GLU A 71 15.43 29.18 36.36
C GLU A 71 16.96 29.14 36.18
N LYS A 72 17.60 30.29 35.99
CA LYS A 72 18.17 31.25 36.97
C LYS A 72 19.48 30.77 37.63
N SER A 73 20.51 31.58 37.34
CA SER A 73 21.79 31.82 38.05
C SER A 73 22.79 30.68 38.19
#